data_AF-A0A4Y2S1E7-F1
#
_entry.id   AF-A0A4Y2S1E7-F1
#
_cell.length_a   1.000
_cell.length_b   1.000
_cell.length_c   1.000
_cell.angle_alpha   90.00
_cell.angle_beta   90.00
_cell.angle_gamma   90.00
#
_symmetry.space_group_name_H-M   'P 1'
#
loop_
_entity.id
_entity.type
_entity.pdbx_description
1 polymer ?
#
loop_
_entity_poly.entity_id
_entity_poly.type
_entity_poly.pdbx_seq_one_letter_code
_entity_poly.pdbx_strand_id
1 'polypeptide(L)'
;MSQPLPVNNFEWLSPEEISLQQICQIPDDATTGYILEVDMEYPPELHDLHNNYPLAPERMSLTPNMLSPTALNILNEMNVQPLLKSEQLVPNLCNKQNYVLHCRNLKLYISLGLKLTKIHSTLLVKGLYQL
;
A
#
# COMPACT_ATOMS: atom_id res chain seq x y z
N MET A 1 -11.19 -14.26 12.09
CA MET A 1 -10.54 -14.01 10.78
C MET A 1 -9.32 -14.92 10.70
N SER A 2 -9.44 -16.06 10.04
CA SER A 2 -8.34 -16.99 9.76
C SER A 2 -8.19 -17.12 8.25
N GLN A 3 -7.00 -16.84 7.73
CA GLN A 3 -6.68 -17.00 6.30
C GLN A 3 -5.41 -17.85 6.16
N PRO A 4 -5.29 -18.63 5.06
CA PRO A 4 -4.11 -19.44 4.81
C PRO A 4 -2.88 -18.55 4.62
N LEU A 5 -1.79 -18.88 5.30
CA LEU A 5 -0.52 -18.19 5.15
C LEU A 5 0.26 -18.81 3.98
N PRO A 6 0.90 -18.00 3.11
CA PRO A 6 1.83 -18.54 2.12
C PRO A 6 3.05 -19.14 2.83
N VAL A 7 3.33 -20.42 2.57
CA VAL A 7 4.40 -21.16 3.26
C VAL A 7 5.54 -21.58 2.34
N ASN A 8 5.27 -21.77 1.04
CA ASN A 8 6.27 -22.23 0.09
C ASN A 8 5.97 -21.80 -1.37
N ASN A 9 6.90 -22.14 -2.27
CA ASN A 9 6.81 -21.89 -3.72
C ASN A 9 6.70 -20.40 -4.07
N PHE A 10 7.54 -19.57 -3.46
CA PHE A 10 7.70 -18.16 -3.81
C PHE A 10 8.46 -18.06 -5.15
N GLU A 11 7.83 -17.49 -6.16
CA GLU A 11 8.41 -17.38 -7.50
C GLU A 11 8.22 -15.98 -8.06
N TRP A 12 9.30 -15.36 -8.53
CA TRP A 12 9.24 -14.09 -9.24
C TRP A 12 8.74 -14.32 -10.65
N LEU A 13 7.68 -13.61 -11.03
CA LEU A 13 7.11 -13.66 -12.36
C LEU A 13 7.60 -12.47 -13.19
N SER A 14 7.82 -12.71 -14.47
CA SER A 14 8.22 -11.65 -15.40
C SER A 14 7.06 -10.68 -15.67
N PRO A 15 7.36 -9.42 -16.04
CA PRO A 15 6.32 -8.41 -16.29
C PRO A 15 5.33 -8.77 -17.40
N GLU A 16 5.72 -9.66 -18.32
CA GLU A 16 4.90 -10.10 -19.45
C GLU A 16 3.92 -11.22 -19.06
N GLU A 17 4.21 -11.97 -17.99
CA GLU A 17 3.44 -13.15 -17.58
C GLU A 17 2.15 -12.79 -16.83
N ILE A 18 2.01 -11.55 -16.33
CA ILE A 18 0.83 -11.13 -15.58
C ILE A 18 0.28 -9.79 -16.04
N SER A 19 -0.98 -9.83 -16.47
CA SER A 19 -1.80 -8.65 -16.74
C SER A 19 -2.72 -8.31 -15.57
N LEU A 20 -3.09 -7.03 -15.47
CA LEU A 20 -4.06 -6.54 -14.47
C LEU A 20 -5.40 -7.26 -14.48
N GLN A 21 -5.85 -7.66 -15.68
CA GLN A 21 -7.09 -8.39 -15.86
C GLN A 21 -7.03 -9.76 -15.16
N GLN A 22 -5.88 -10.45 -15.24
CA GLN A 22 -5.69 -11.73 -14.54
C GLN A 22 -5.70 -11.51 -13.03
N ILE A 23 -5.01 -10.47 -12.53
CA ILE A 23 -4.98 -10.12 -11.10
C ILE A 23 -6.40 -9.89 -10.57
N CYS A 24 -7.21 -9.10 -11.29
CA CYS A 24 -8.59 -8.79 -10.89
C CYS A 24 -9.51 -10.03 -10.88
N GLN A 25 -9.30 -10.98 -11.80
CA GLN A 25 -10.15 -12.17 -11.97
C GLN A 25 -9.88 -13.28 -10.94
N ILE A 26 -8.73 -13.30 -10.28
CA ILE A 26 -8.39 -14.34 -9.30
C ILE A 26 -9.35 -14.28 -8.10
N PRO A 27 -10.01 -15.36 -7.68
CA PRO A 27 -10.89 -15.31 -6.52
C PRO A 27 -10.10 -15.02 -5.23
N ASP A 28 -10.74 -14.34 -4.27
CA ASP A 28 -10.10 -14.00 -2.99
C ASP A 28 -9.71 -15.26 -2.17
N ASP A 29 -10.40 -16.39 -2.40
CA ASP A 29 -10.14 -17.69 -1.78
C ASP A 29 -9.21 -18.59 -2.62
N ALA A 30 -8.52 -18.03 -3.61
CA ALA A 30 -7.58 -18.79 -4.42
C ALA A 30 -6.43 -19.35 -3.57
N THR A 31 -6.00 -20.56 -3.90
CA THR A 31 -4.81 -21.19 -3.30
C THR A 31 -3.51 -20.43 -3.65
N THR A 32 -3.55 -19.60 -4.69
CA THR A 32 -2.41 -18.80 -5.14
C THR A 32 -2.73 -17.31 -4.96
N GLY A 33 -1.82 -16.60 -4.30
CA GLY A 33 -1.84 -15.16 -4.13
C GLY A 33 -0.68 -14.50 -4.90
N TYR A 34 -0.75 -13.18 -5.01
CA TYR A 34 0.29 -12.39 -5.66
C TYR A 34 0.63 -11.19 -4.77
N ILE A 35 1.92 -10.96 -4.57
CA ILE A 35 2.46 -9.76 -3.97
C ILE A 35 3.08 -8.95 -5.10
N LEU A 36 2.65 -7.70 -5.24
CA LEU A 36 3.03 -6.84 -6.35
C LEU A 36 3.77 -5.63 -5.83
N GLU A 37 4.77 -5.18 -6.58
CA GLU A 37 5.40 -3.87 -6.43
C GLU A 37 4.91 -2.97 -7.55
N VAL A 38 4.23 -1.88 -7.20
CA VAL A 38 3.50 -1.07 -8.17
C VAL A 38 3.61 0.43 -7.93
N ASP A 39 3.40 1.19 -9.00
CA ASP A 39 3.17 2.63 -8.92
C ASP A 39 1.67 2.91 -9.07
N MET A 40 1.12 3.75 -8.19
CA MET A 40 -0.28 4.16 -8.21
C MET A 40 -0.39 5.67 -8.12
N GLU A 41 -1.27 6.24 -8.93
CA GLU A 41 -1.65 7.64 -8.86
C GLU A 41 -2.86 7.80 -7.94
N TYR A 42 -2.84 8.87 -7.16
CA TYR A 42 -3.92 9.29 -6.28
C TYR A 42 -4.65 10.48 -6.92
N PRO A 43 -5.81 10.26 -7.57
CA PRO A 43 -6.51 11.33 -8.25
C PRO A 43 -6.96 12.44 -7.28
N PRO A 44 -6.76 13.73 -7.63
CA PRO A 44 -7.19 14.85 -6.79
C PRO A 44 -8.69 14.84 -6.46
N GLU A 45 -9.51 14.30 -7.36
CA GLU A 45 -10.96 14.14 -7.17
C GLU A 45 -11.34 13.26 -5.95
N LEU A 46 -10.42 12.43 -5.46
CA LEU A 46 -10.64 11.57 -4.29
C LEU A 46 -10.17 12.20 -2.97
N HIS A 47 -9.50 13.35 -3.00
CA HIS A 47 -8.88 13.93 -1.80
C HIS A 47 -9.92 14.30 -0.75
N ASP A 48 -11.05 14.88 -1.16
CA ASP A 48 -12.12 15.25 -0.23
C ASP A 48 -12.81 14.01 0.35
N LEU A 49 -13.03 12.97 -0.47
CA LEU A 49 -13.67 11.72 -0.06
C LEU A 49 -12.81 10.93 0.92
N HIS A 50 -11.50 10.87 0.68
CA HIS A 50 -10.56 10.06 1.44
C HIS A 50 -9.79 10.84 2.51
N ASN A 51 -10.14 12.11 2.75
CA ASN A 51 -9.44 12.97 3.72
C ASN A 51 -9.32 12.33 5.12
N ASN A 52 -10.35 11.59 5.55
CA ASN A 52 -10.34 10.93 6.86
C ASN A 52 -9.58 9.60 6.87
N TYR A 53 -9.58 8.86 5.76
CA TYR A 53 -8.97 7.53 5.65
C TYR A 53 -8.21 7.38 4.33
N PRO A 54 -7.02 8.01 4.20
CA PRO A 54 -6.17 7.83 3.04
C PRO A 54 -5.78 6.35 2.86
N LEU A 55 -5.79 5.92 1.60
CA LEU A 55 -5.46 4.55 1.21
C LEU A 55 -3.95 4.39 1.03
N ALA A 56 -3.47 3.15 1.14
CA ALA A 56 -2.06 2.79 0.97
C ALA A 56 -1.11 3.66 1.85
N PRO A 57 -1.18 3.53 3.19
CA PRO A 57 -0.28 4.25 4.07
C PRO A 57 1.17 3.80 3.83
N GLU A 58 2.10 4.73 3.97
CA GLU A 58 3.52 4.53 3.67
C GLU A 58 4.38 4.75 4.92
N ARG A 59 5.47 4.00 5.01
CA ARG A 59 6.44 4.16 6.08
C ARG A 59 7.38 5.31 5.71
N MET A 60 7.30 6.43 6.44
CA MET A 60 8.10 7.61 6.18
C MET A 60 8.44 8.40 7.46
N SER A 61 9.48 9.21 7.39
CA SER A 61 9.83 10.16 8.45
C SER A 61 9.08 11.47 8.26
N LEU A 62 8.44 11.94 9.33
CA LEU A 62 7.69 13.19 9.32
C LEU A 62 8.66 14.38 9.39
N THR A 63 8.51 15.31 8.44
CA THR A 63 9.23 16.58 8.47
C THR A 63 8.38 17.65 9.15
N PRO A 64 8.97 18.66 9.81
CA PRO A 64 8.21 19.75 10.44
C PRO A 64 7.23 20.45 9.48
N ASN A 65 7.57 20.53 8.19
CA ASN A 65 6.73 21.16 7.17
C ASN A 65 5.42 20.41 6.89
N MET A 66 5.31 19.14 7.30
CA MET A 66 4.11 18.32 7.15
C MET A 66 3.14 18.44 8.34
N LEU A 67 3.57 19.10 9.41
CA LEU A 67 2.77 19.25 10.62
C LEU A 67 1.89 20.50 10.55
N SER A 68 0.73 20.44 11.20
CA SER A 68 -0.11 21.63 11.36
C SER A 68 0.61 22.69 12.22
N PRO A 69 0.29 23.98 12.06
CA PRO A 69 0.86 25.04 12.89
C PRO A 69 0.68 24.78 14.39
N THR A 70 -0.47 24.23 14.77
CA THR A 70 -0.76 23.85 16.16
C THR A 70 0.16 22.73 16.65
N ALA A 71 0.38 21.69 15.85
CA ALA A 71 1.26 20.59 16.22
C ALA A 71 2.73 21.05 16.35
N LEU A 72 3.17 21.97 15.49
CA LEU A 72 4.50 22.58 15.59
C LEU A 72 4.68 23.39 16.87
N ASN A 73 3.69 24.20 17.25
CA ASN A 73 3.74 24.98 18.48
C ASN A 73 3.84 24.07 19.71
N ILE A 74 3.05 22.99 19.76
CA ILE A 74 3.09 22.02 20.86
C ILE A 74 4.47 21.35 20.97
N LEU A 75 5.07 20.96 19.85
CA LEU A 75 6.42 20.37 19.84
C LEU A 75 7.48 21.35 20.38
N ASN A 76 7.41 22.61 19.97
CA ASN A 76 8.31 23.66 20.45
C ASN A 76 8.15 23.91 21.96
N GLU A 77 6.92 23.93 22.46
CA GLU A 77 6.63 24.09 23.89
C GLU A 77 7.13 22.90 24.72
N MET A 78 7.01 21.67 24.20
CA MET A 78 7.45 20.47 24.90
C MET A 78 8.97 20.25 24.84
N ASN A 79 9.72 21.10 24.11
CA ASN A 79 11.17 21.01 23.92
C ASN A 79 11.64 19.61 23.46
N VAL A 80 10.77 18.90 22.73
CA VAL A 80 11.04 17.58 22.17
C VAL A 80 11.81 17.80 20.87
N GLN A 81 13.01 17.22 20.77
CA GLN A 81 13.77 17.19 19.53
C GLN A 81 12.87 16.70 18.39
N PRO A 82 12.97 17.29 17.18
CA PRO A 82 11.96 17.08 16.16
C PRO A 82 11.86 15.59 15.84
N LEU A 83 10.64 15.15 15.56
CA LEU A 83 10.05 13.84 15.27
C LEU A 83 10.83 12.88 14.32
N LEU A 84 12.16 12.95 14.27
CA LEU A 84 13.01 12.63 13.11
C LEU A 84 13.75 11.30 13.17
N LYS A 85 13.68 10.55 14.28
CA LYS A 85 14.45 9.29 14.40
C LYS A 85 13.69 8.04 14.02
N SER A 86 12.36 8.08 14.00
CA SER A 86 11.56 6.89 13.73
C SER A 86 10.67 7.12 12.52
N GLU A 87 10.76 6.22 11.57
CA GLU A 87 9.79 6.13 10.50
C GLU A 87 8.45 5.70 11.09
N GLN A 88 7.38 6.38 10.69
CA GLN A 88 6.03 6.07 11.11
C GLN A 88 5.22 5.63 9.89
N LEU A 89 4.15 4.88 10.14
CA LEU A 89 3.19 4.55 9.10
C LEU A 89 2.24 5.74 8.93
N VAL A 90 2.38 6.48 7.83
CA VAL A 90 1.68 7.73 7.58
C VAL A 90 0.62 7.52 6.50
N PRO A 91 -0.67 7.74 6.81
CA PRO A 91 -1.70 7.84 5.79
C PRO A 91 -1.53 9.18 5.07
N ASN A 92 -1.33 9.15 3.76
CA ASN A 92 -1.16 10.33 2.94
C ASN A 92 -1.88 10.17 1.59
N LEU A 93 -2.28 11.29 0.99
CA LEU A 93 -2.99 11.35 -0.31
C LEU A 93 -2.02 11.54 -1.49
N CYS A 94 -0.73 11.22 -1.31
CA CYS A 94 0.26 11.35 -2.37
C CYS A 94 0.24 10.14 -3.32
N ASN A 95 0.81 10.31 -4.50
CA ASN A 95 1.10 9.21 -5.41
C ASN A 95 2.03 8.19 -4.75
N LYS A 96 1.78 6.91 -5.02
CA LYS A 96 2.53 5.78 -4.49
C LYS A 96 3.53 5.30 -5.53
N GLN A 97 4.76 5.05 -5.10
CA GLN A 97 5.85 4.58 -5.97
C GLN A 97 6.48 3.35 -5.34
N ASN A 98 6.76 2.31 -6.13
CA ASN A 98 7.32 1.04 -5.67
C ASN A 98 6.57 0.45 -4.45
N TYR A 99 5.24 0.62 -4.41
CA TYR A 99 4.42 0.21 -3.30
C TYR A 99 4.18 -1.30 -3.34
N VAL A 100 4.56 -1.99 -2.27
CA VAL A 100 4.40 -3.45 -2.17
C VAL A 100 3.08 -3.80 -1.50
N LEU A 101 2.23 -4.55 -2.19
CA LEU A 101 0.91 -4.95 -1.68
C LEU A 101 0.45 -6.32 -2.19
N HIS A 102 -0.47 -6.93 -1.45
CA HIS A 102 -1.17 -8.13 -1.89
C HIS A 102 -2.24 -7.81 -2.95
N CYS A 103 -2.49 -8.73 -3.88
CA CYS A 103 -3.45 -8.56 -4.97
C CYS A 103 -4.85 -8.14 -4.49
N ARG A 104 -5.30 -8.65 -3.33
CA ARG A 104 -6.58 -8.28 -2.72
C ARG A 104 -6.66 -6.79 -2.37
N ASN A 105 -5.58 -6.23 -1.84
CA ASN A 105 -5.50 -4.80 -1.53
C ASN A 105 -5.46 -3.98 -2.82
N LEU A 106 -4.77 -4.46 -3.85
CA LEU A 106 -4.73 -3.78 -5.15
C LEU A 106 -6.14 -3.66 -5.75
N LYS A 107 -6.93 -4.74 -5.73
CA LYS A 107 -8.32 -4.71 -6.19
C LYS A 107 -9.18 -3.71 -5.41
N LEU A 108 -9.03 -3.70 -4.09
CA LEU A 108 -9.72 -2.75 -3.23
C LEU A 108 -9.33 -1.30 -3.56
N TYR A 109 -8.05 -1.04 -3.76
CA TYR A 109 -7.59 0.31 -4.08
C TYR A 109 -8.09 0.79 -5.44
N ILE A 110 -8.09 -0.10 -6.44
CA ILE A 110 -8.66 0.19 -7.76
C ILE A 110 -10.17 0.42 -7.66
N SER A 111 -10.90 -0.37 -6.87
CA SER A 111 -12.35 -0.18 -6.70
C SER A 111 -12.70 1.11 -5.95
N LEU A 112 -11.81 1.59 -5.09
CA LEU A 112 -11.91 2.89 -4.42
C LEU A 112 -11.36 4.06 -5.26
N GLY A 113 -10.86 3.80 -6.48
CA GLY A 113 -10.53 4.83 -7.47
C GLY A 113 -9.04 5.14 -7.65
N LEU A 114 -8.12 4.44 -6.98
CA LEU A 114 -6.69 4.59 -7.26
C LEU A 114 -6.39 4.10 -8.68
N LYS A 115 -5.53 4.84 -9.40
CA LYS A 115 -5.16 4.51 -10.77
C LYS A 115 -3.80 3.83 -10.75
N LEU A 116 -3.75 2.57 -11.15
CA LEU A 116 -2.49 1.86 -11.30
C LEU A 116 -1.76 2.36 -12.55
N THR A 117 -0.51 2.79 -12.40
CA THR A 117 0.29 3.31 -13.52
C THR A 117 1.32 2.30 -14.00
N LYS A 118 1.97 1.56 -13.10
CA LYS A 118 3.00 0.59 -13.45
C LYS A 118 3.08 -0.58 -12.47
N ILE A 119 3.39 -1.77 -12.98
CA ILE A 119 3.80 -2.94 -12.18
C ILE A 119 5.29 -3.15 -12.43
N HIS A 120 6.11 -3.17 -11.37
CA HIS A 120 7.55 -3.38 -11.49
C HIS A 120 7.91 -4.86 -11.34
N SER A 121 7.35 -5.51 -10.33
CA SER A 121 7.66 -6.88 -10.00
C SER A 121 6.45 -7.57 -9.41
N THR A 122 6.33 -8.88 -9.67
CA THR A 122 5.28 -9.71 -9.07
C THR A 122 5.89 -10.97 -8.48
N LEU A 123 5.55 -11.24 -7.23
CA LEU A 123 5.89 -12.45 -6.51
C LEU A 123 4.65 -13.32 -6.38
N LEU A 124 4.68 -14.49 -6.99
CA LEU A 124 3.68 -15.52 -6.80
C LEU A 124 3.90 -16.18 -5.45
N VAL A 125 2.81 -16.35 -4.69
CA VAL A 125 2.82 -17.01 -3.39
C VAL A 125 1.75 -18.10 -3.35
N LYS A 126 2.09 -19.29 -2.86
CA LYS A 126 1.11 -20.38 -2.69
C LYS A 126 0.81 -20.60 -1.22
N GLY A 127 -0.46 -20.50 -0.86
CA GLY A 127 -0.98 -20.89 0.44
C GLY A 127 -1.26 -22.39 0.45
N LEU A 128 -0.44 -23.16 1.16
CA LEU A 128 -0.78 -24.53 1.51
C LEU A 128 -1.16 -24.54 2.98
N TYR A 129 -2.45 -24.64 3.30
CA TYR A 129 -3.01 -25.46 4.40
C TYR A 129 -4.55 -25.47 4.27
N GLN A 130 -5.11 -26.65 3.98
CA GLN A 130 -6.46 -27.05 4.34
C GLN A 130 -6.38 -27.67 5.74
N LEU A 131 -6.87 -26.99 6.78
CA LEU A 131 -7.26 -27.62 8.04
C LEU A 131 -8.42 -26.82 8.65
#